data_AF-A8AXQ0-F1
#
_entry.id   AF-A8AXQ0-F1
#
_cell.length_a   1.000
_cell.length_b   1.000
_cell.length_c   1.000
_cell.angle_alpha   90.00
_cell.angle_beta   90.00
_cell.angle_gamma   90.00
#
_symmetry.space_group_name_H-M   'P 1'
#
loop_
_entity.id
_entity.type
_entity.pdbx_description
1 polymer ?
#
loop_
_entity_poly.entity_id
_entity_poly.type
_entity_poly.pdbx_seq_one_letter_code
_entity_poly.pdbx_strand_id
1 'polypeptide(L)'
;MKAEVEALQERYLDLKPKMVIGYDRYSMKGLEDKKVRVTVDSNIRYRDYDVELTSGRYGWPLLEDGKVIMEIKVPGQYPQWMADILNKFGLIDQSFSKYGKAYLQTRERLSHTVKS
;
A
#
# COMPACT_ATOMS: atom_id res chain seq x y z
N MET A 1 6.67 17.24 6.69
CA MET A 1 6.10 16.80 5.40
C MET A 1 6.49 17.69 4.22
N LYS A 2 5.98 18.94 4.07
CA LYS A 2 6.34 19.78 2.91
C LYS A 2 7.84 20.12 2.86
N ALA A 3 8.38 20.57 3.99
CA ALA A 3 9.81 20.90 4.13
C ALA A 3 10.77 19.71 3.92
N GLU A 4 10.37 18.49 4.29
CA GLU A 4 11.20 17.27 4.09
C GLU A 4 11.22 16.85 2.63
N VAL A 5 10.08 16.98 1.93
CA VAL A 5 9.99 16.72 0.50
C VAL A 5 10.81 17.74 -0.28
N GLU A 6 10.70 19.03 0.07
CA GLU A 6 11.49 20.12 -0.52
C GLU A 6 12.99 19.88 -0.32
N ALA A 7 13.44 19.53 0.89
CA ALA A 7 14.84 19.21 1.16
C ALA A 7 15.36 17.98 0.37
N LEU A 8 14.50 16.97 0.16
CA LEU A 8 14.85 15.81 -0.68
C LEU A 8 14.96 16.20 -2.16
N GLN A 9 14.12 17.09 -2.65
CA GLN A 9 14.18 17.59 -4.03
C GLN A 9 15.41 18.46 -4.27
N GLU A 10 15.82 19.27 -3.29
CA GLU A 10 17.07 20.03 -3.35
C GLU A 10 18.30 19.11 -3.39
N ARG A 11 18.29 18.04 -2.60
CA ARG A 11 19.38 17.05 -2.58
C ARG A 11 19.41 16.18 -3.83
N TYR A 12 18.24 15.84 -4.36
CA TYR A 12 18.07 14.98 -5.53
C TYR A 12 17.28 15.76 -6.60
N LEU A 13 18.00 16.55 -7.39
CA LEU A 13 17.42 17.52 -8.34
C LEU A 13 16.43 16.91 -9.34
N ASP A 14 16.55 15.63 -9.65
CA ASP A 14 15.65 14.92 -10.58
C ASP A 14 14.44 14.24 -9.90
N LEU A 15 14.27 14.42 -8.59
CA LEU A 15 13.17 13.83 -7.84
C LEU A 15 11.85 14.50 -8.22
N LYS A 16 11.01 13.74 -8.91
CA LYS A 16 9.67 14.16 -9.32
C LYS A 16 8.63 13.10 -8.98
N PRO A 17 7.36 13.49 -8.79
CA PRO A 17 6.27 12.54 -8.62
C PRO A 17 6.23 11.53 -9.78
N LYS A 18 6.08 10.25 -9.45
CA LYS A 18 6.06 9.15 -10.43
C LYS A 18 4.85 8.25 -10.32
N MET A 19 4.20 8.22 -9.17
CA MET A 19 3.07 7.33 -8.93
C MET A 19 2.21 7.84 -7.80
N VAL A 20 0.90 7.78 -7.98
CA VAL A 20 -0.09 7.97 -6.92
C VAL A 20 -0.67 6.60 -6.59
N ILE A 21 -0.79 6.29 -5.29
CA ILE A 21 -1.43 5.08 -4.79
C ILE A 21 -2.49 5.49 -3.78
N GLY A 22 -3.76 5.30 -4.14
CA GLY A 22 -4.92 5.57 -3.30
C GLY A 22 -5.55 4.27 -2.80
N TYR A 23 -6.19 4.33 -1.63
CA TYR A 23 -6.88 3.19 -1.03
C TYR A 23 -7.86 3.65 0.04
N ASP A 24 -8.80 2.77 0.39
CA ASP A 24 -9.67 2.91 1.55
C ASP A 24 -9.06 2.13 2.71
N ARG A 25 -8.81 2.82 3.84
CA ARG A 25 -8.18 2.23 5.02
C ARG A 25 -9.16 2.12 6.16
N TYR A 26 -9.33 0.89 6.64
CA TYR A 26 -9.89 0.61 7.96
C TYR A 26 -8.75 0.39 8.95
N SER A 27 -8.79 1.05 10.12
CA SER A 27 -7.70 1.04 11.10
C SER A 27 -8.23 0.69 12.48
N MET A 28 -7.65 -0.34 13.08
CA MET A 28 -8.01 -0.85 14.40
C MET A 28 -6.81 -0.77 15.35
N LYS A 29 -7.11 -0.61 16.65
CA LYS A 29 -6.14 -0.69 17.74
C LYS A 29 -6.66 -1.67 18.78
N GLY A 30 -5.75 -2.38 19.44
CA GLY A 30 -6.11 -3.29 20.53
C GLY A 30 -6.92 -2.59 21.61
N LEU A 31 -7.87 -3.30 22.20
CA LEU A 31 -8.66 -2.76 23.31
C LEU A 31 -7.80 -2.59 24.56
N GLU A 32 -7.01 -3.62 24.89
CA GLU A 32 -6.11 -3.68 26.04
C GLU A 32 -4.74 -3.04 25.72
N ASP A 33 -4.01 -3.56 24.73
CA ASP A 33 -2.75 -2.98 24.27
C ASP A 33 -2.95 -2.13 23.01
N LYS A 34 -2.85 -0.80 23.15
CA LYS A 34 -2.96 0.17 22.05
C LYS A 34 -1.79 0.11 21.06
N LYS A 35 -0.69 -0.58 21.39
CA LYS A 35 0.46 -0.78 20.48
C LYS A 35 0.16 -1.85 19.43
N VAL A 36 -0.74 -2.79 19.71
CA VAL A 36 -1.29 -3.74 18.72
C VAL A 36 -2.18 -2.97 17.76
N ARG A 37 -1.80 -2.97 16.49
CA ARG A 37 -2.49 -2.24 15.42
C ARG A 37 -2.73 -3.15 14.24
N VAL A 38 -3.93 -3.05 13.67
CA VAL A 38 -4.28 -3.75 12.43
C VAL A 38 -4.84 -2.72 11.47
N THR A 39 -4.36 -2.73 10.23
CA THR A 39 -4.95 -1.94 9.15
C THR A 39 -5.37 -2.86 8.02
N VAL A 40 -6.49 -2.54 7.39
CA VAL A 40 -7.00 -3.21 6.20
C VAL A 40 -7.14 -2.15 5.12
N ASP A 41 -6.32 -2.30 4.08
CA ASP A 41 -6.37 -1.44 2.90
C ASP A 41 -7.14 -2.17 1.79
N SER A 42 -8.20 -1.55 1.30
CA SER A 42 -9.09 -2.03 0.25
C SER A 42 -9.18 -1.01 -0.89
N ASN A 43 -9.78 -1.42 -2.02
CA ASN A 43 -9.95 -0.57 -3.20
C ASN A 43 -8.64 0.12 -3.64
N ILE A 44 -7.53 -0.60 -3.54
CA ILE A 44 -6.20 -0.03 -3.78
C ILE A 44 -6.05 0.23 -5.27
N ARG A 45 -5.92 1.50 -5.63
CA ARG A 45 -5.74 1.97 -7.00
C ARG A 45 -4.42 2.72 -7.12
N TYR A 46 -3.85 2.65 -8.31
CA TYR A 46 -2.65 3.41 -8.61
C TYR A 46 -2.64 3.95 -10.02
N ARG A 47 -1.82 4.97 -10.22
CA ARG A 47 -1.57 5.58 -11.52
C ARG A 47 -0.17 6.14 -11.57
N ASP A 48 0.46 5.95 -12.70
CA ASP A 48 1.76 6.46 -13.12
C ASP A 48 1.63 7.58 -14.17
N TYR A 49 0.40 7.92 -14.52
CA TYR A 49 -0.01 9.08 -15.32
C TYR A 49 -0.85 10.01 -14.43
N ASP A 50 -0.89 11.30 -14.77
CA ASP A 50 -1.68 12.31 -14.04
C ASP A 50 -1.45 12.21 -12.52
N VAL A 51 -0.20 12.41 -12.12
CA VAL A 51 0.27 12.13 -10.75
C VAL A 51 0.02 13.29 -9.78
N GLU A 52 -0.81 14.25 -10.18
CA GLU A 52 -1.30 15.33 -9.31
C GLU A 52 -2.23 14.76 -8.25
N LEU A 53 -2.00 15.03 -6.97
CA LEU A 53 -2.81 14.44 -5.89
C LEU A 53 -4.27 14.91 -5.90
N THR A 54 -4.55 16.05 -6.51
CA THR A 54 -5.87 16.70 -6.54
C THR A 54 -6.78 16.17 -7.64
N SER A 55 -6.29 15.38 -8.59
CA SER A 55 -7.13 14.90 -9.71
C SER A 55 -8.18 13.85 -9.30
N GLY A 56 -8.24 13.44 -8.03
CA GLY A 56 -9.25 12.51 -7.51
C GLY A 56 -8.79 11.05 -7.45
N ARG A 57 -9.75 10.14 -7.27
CA ARG A 57 -9.50 8.70 -7.03
C ARG A 57 -9.89 7.86 -8.24
N TYR A 58 -8.93 7.64 -9.14
CA TYR A 58 -9.02 6.67 -10.24
C TYR A 58 -7.67 6.03 -10.51
N GLY A 59 -7.62 5.20 -11.54
CA GLY A 59 -6.44 4.47 -11.95
C GLY A 59 -6.69 2.96 -11.94
N TRP A 60 -5.60 2.23 -12.10
CA TRP A 60 -5.60 0.79 -12.23
C TRP A 60 -5.75 0.12 -10.86
N PRO A 61 -6.51 -0.97 -10.76
CA PRO A 61 -6.54 -1.77 -9.53
C PRO A 61 -5.16 -2.39 -9.30
N LEU A 62 -4.67 -2.31 -8.06
CA LEU A 62 -3.38 -2.91 -7.69
C LEU A 62 -3.51 -4.42 -7.43
N LEU A 63 -4.66 -4.83 -6.89
CA LEU A 63 -4.99 -6.20 -6.54
C LEU A 63 -6.17 -6.69 -7.36
N GLU A 64 -6.33 -8.01 -7.44
CA GLU A 64 -7.54 -8.63 -7.96
C GLU A 64 -8.76 -8.31 -7.08
N ASP A 65 -9.94 -8.39 -7.68
CA ASP A 65 -11.20 -8.15 -6.98
C ASP A 65 -11.37 -9.06 -5.76
N GLY A 66 -11.87 -8.48 -4.68
CA GLY A 66 -12.07 -9.17 -3.39
C GLY A 66 -10.81 -9.34 -2.55
N LYS A 67 -9.62 -8.94 -3.02
CA LYS A 67 -8.38 -8.96 -2.22
C LYS A 67 -8.15 -7.64 -1.50
N VAL A 68 -7.55 -7.74 -0.31
CA VAL A 68 -7.16 -6.61 0.56
C VAL A 68 -5.73 -6.80 1.06
N ILE A 69 -5.12 -5.73 1.58
CA ILE A 69 -3.86 -5.82 2.31
C ILE A 69 -4.18 -5.64 3.79
N MET A 70 -3.93 -6.68 4.57
CA MET A 70 -3.92 -6.58 6.03
C MET A 70 -2.48 -6.36 6.50
N GLU A 71 -2.26 -5.34 7.31
CA GLU A 71 -0.99 -5.10 7.99
C GLU A 71 -1.22 -5.18 9.50
N ILE A 72 -0.45 -6.05 10.16
CA ILE A 72 -0.46 -6.22 11.61
C ILE A 72 0.84 -5.66 12.18
N LYS A 73 0.73 -4.83 13.21
CA LYS A 73 1.86 -4.18 13.89
C LYS A 73 1.76 -4.48 15.38
N VAL A 74 2.75 -5.21 15.89
CA VAL A 74 2.87 -5.58 17.31
C VAL A 74 4.32 -5.33 17.75
N PRO A 75 4.56 -4.72 18.94
CA PRO A 75 5.91 -4.42 19.43
C PRO A 75 6.71 -5.65 19.90
N GLY A 76 6.16 -6.86 19.76
CA GLY A 76 6.72 -8.12 20.23
C GLY A 76 5.96 -9.30 19.63
N GLN A 77 5.77 -10.37 20.41
CA GLN A 77 5.01 -11.53 20.00
C GLN A 77 3.52 -11.20 19.83
N TYR A 78 2.85 -11.91 18.92
CA TYR A 78 1.40 -11.78 18.75
C TYR A 78 0.66 -12.17 20.05
N PRO A 79 -0.33 -11.37 20.50
CA PRO A 79 -1.23 -11.80 21.56
C PRO A 79 -1.93 -13.12 21.18
N GLN A 80 -2.21 -13.99 22.16
CA GLN A 80 -2.75 -15.32 21.91
C GLN A 80 -4.05 -15.26 21.07
N TRP A 81 -4.98 -14.37 21.42
CA TRP A 81 -6.24 -14.21 20.68
C TRP A 81 -6.03 -13.86 19.20
N MET A 82 -4.95 -13.14 18.87
CA MET A 82 -4.61 -12.78 17.50
C MET A 82 -4.01 -13.99 16.78
N ALA A 83 -3.07 -14.68 17.42
CA ALA A 83 -2.48 -15.90 16.88
C ALA A 83 -3.56 -16.96 16.58
N ASP A 84 -4.54 -17.12 17.47
CA ASP A 84 -5.66 -18.04 17.29
C ASP A 84 -6.52 -17.68 16.07
N ILE A 85 -6.79 -16.38 15.84
CA ILE A 85 -7.52 -15.91 14.66
C ILE A 85 -6.72 -16.18 13.38
N LEU A 86 -5.43 -15.82 13.35
CA LEU A 86 -4.58 -16.05 12.18
C LEU A 86 -4.51 -17.54 11.84
N ASN A 87 -4.30 -18.40 12.84
CA ASN A 87 -4.26 -19.85 12.68
C ASN A 87 -5.61 -20.42 12.22
N LYS A 88 -6.72 -19.97 12.81
CA LYS A 88 -8.07 -20.41 12.44
C LYS A 88 -8.38 -20.17 10.97
N PHE A 89 -7.92 -19.05 10.41
CA PHE A 89 -8.14 -18.69 9.02
C PHE A 89 -6.96 -19.04 8.10
N GLY A 90 -5.91 -19.71 8.61
CA GLY A 90 -4.73 -20.10 7.84
C GLY A 90 -3.98 -18.90 7.24
N LEU A 91 -4.01 -17.75 7.92
CA LEU A 91 -3.37 -16.53 7.44
C LEU A 91 -1.87 -16.61 7.69
N ILE A 92 -1.10 -16.46 6.61
CA ILE A 92 0.37 -16.46 6.63
C ILE A 92 0.91 -15.09 6.23
N ASP A 93 2.00 -14.69 6.87
CA ASP A 93 2.66 -13.42 6.60
C ASP A 93 3.28 -13.43 5.20
N GLN A 94 3.10 -12.33 4.48
CA GLN A 94 3.67 -12.13 3.15
C GLN A 94 4.28 -10.74 3.04
N SER A 95 5.50 -10.69 2.50
CA SER A 95 6.14 -9.43 2.14
C SER A 95 5.43 -8.82 0.94
N PHE A 96 4.91 -7.59 1.10
CA PHE A 96 4.22 -6.89 0.02
C PHE A 96 4.56 -5.39 0.02
N SER A 97 4.93 -4.86 -1.15
CA SER A 97 5.12 -3.42 -1.38
C SER A 97 4.08 -2.91 -2.37
N LYS A 98 3.24 -1.97 -1.93
CA LYS A 98 2.26 -1.32 -2.81
C LYS A 98 2.92 -0.68 -4.03
N TYR A 99 3.99 0.10 -3.78
CA TYR A 99 4.74 0.74 -4.84
C TYR A 99 5.44 -0.27 -5.75
N GLY A 100 6.09 -1.29 -5.17
CA GLY A 100 6.81 -2.31 -5.94
C GLY A 100 5.87 -3.06 -6.88
N LYS A 101 4.72 -3.51 -6.39
CA LYS A 101 3.72 -4.19 -7.22
C LYS A 101 3.17 -3.28 -8.32
N ALA A 102 2.86 -2.03 -7.97
CA ALA A 102 2.33 -1.04 -8.90
C ALA A 102 3.32 -0.74 -10.03
N TYR A 103 4.60 -0.57 -9.69
CA TYR A 103 5.69 -0.34 -10.63
C TYR A 103 5.86 -1.51 -11.60
N LEU A 104 5.86 -2.75 -11.10
CA LEU A 104 5.97 -3.96 -11.93
C LEU A 104 4.81 -4.06 -12.91
N GLN A 105 3.57 -3.89 -12.44
CA GLN A 105 2.39 -3.90 -13.31
C GLN A 105 2.40 -2.74 -14.32
N THR A 106 2.93 -1.56 -13.98
CA THR A 106 3.17 -0.48 -14.94
C THR A 106 4.12 -0.91 -16.06
N ARG A 107 5.24 -1.56 -15.71
CA ARG A 107 6.22 -2.04 -16.70
C ARG A 107 5.62 -3.11 -17.61
N GLU A 108 4.81 -4.00 -17.04
CA GLU A 108 4.08 -5.01 -17.81
C GLU A 108 3.09 -4.36 -18.78
N ARG A 109 2.34 -3.34 -18.38
CA ARG A 109 1.43 -2.64 -19.31
C ARG A 109 2.16 -1.98 -20.47
N LEU A 110 3.27 -1.29 -20.20
CA LEU A 110 4.05 -0.62 -21.23
C LEU A 110 4.60 -1.59 -22.28
N SER A 111 5.00 -2.80 -21.87
CA SER A 111 5.52 -3.81 -22.82
C SER A 111 4.43 -4.39 -23.74
N HIS A 112 3.16 -4.37 -23.33
CA HIS A 112 2.03 -4.79 -24.16
C HIS A 112 1.60 -3.69 -25.15
N THR A 113 1.72 -2.41 -24.78
CA THR A 113 1.36 -1.29 -25.67
C THR A 113 2.34 -1.11 -26.84
N VAL A 114 3.61 -1.51 -26.69
CA VAL A 114 4.65 -1.35 -27.73
C VAL A 114 4.66 -2.52 -28.75
N LYS A 115 3.95 -3.62 -28.46
CA LYS A 115 3.86 -4.81 -29.33
C LYS A 115 2.56 -4.90 -30.14
N SER A 116 1.72 -3.88 -30.08
CA SER A 116 0.51 -3.71 -30.91
C SER A 116 0.72 -2.62 -31.94
#